data_AF-A0A6I3GM19-F1
#
_entry.id   AF-A0A6I3GM19-F1
#
_cell.length_a   1.000
_cell.length_b   1.000
_cell.length_c   1.000
_cell.angle_alpha   90.00
_cell.angle_beta   90.00
_cell.angle_gamma   90.00
#
_symmetry.space_group_name_H-M   'P 1'
#
loop_
_entity.id
_entity.type
_entity.pdbx_description
1 polymer ?
#
loop_
_entity_poly.entity_id
_entity_poly.type
_entity_poly.pdbx_seq_one_letter_code
_entity_poly.pdbx_strand_id
1 'polypeptide(L)' 'MFGGNEWLIVAIVALVLFGGSQLPKLAKNLGSAQKEFKKGLAEGKEDEETPSASGTPAASETPSDN' A
#
# COMPACT_ATOMS: atom_id res chain seq x y z
N MET A 1 17.45 -16.64 -32.42
CA MET A 1 16.11 -16.01 -32.50
C MET A 1 15.23 -16.61 -31.41
N PHE A 2 15.45 -16.21 -30.15
CA PHE A 2 14.66 -16.67 -29.01
C PHE A 2 13.79 -15.51 -28.56
N GLY A 3 12.66 -15.29 -29.25
CA GLY A 3 11.75 -14.18 -28.99
C GLY A 3 10.40 -14.74 -28.60
N GLY A 4 9.99 -14.57 -27.35
CA GLY A 4 8.64 -14.84 -26.86
C GLY A 4 8.29 -16.31 -26.59
N ASN A 5 8.61 -17.24 -27.48
CA ASN A 5 8.16 -18.63 -27.35
C ASN A 5 8.71 -19.33 -26.09
N GLU A 6 9.98 -19.09 -25.73
CA GLU A 6 10.59 -19.66 -24.53
C GLU A 6 9.94 -19.14 -23.24
N TRP A 7 9.64 -17.83 -23.21
CA TRP A 7 8.93 -17.20 -22.09
C TRP A 7 7.50 -17.74 -21.94
N LEU A 8 6.83 -18.04 -23.05
CA LEU A 8 5.50 -18.65 -23.03
C LEU A 8 5.54 -20.06 -22.43
N ILE A 9 6.54 -20.87 -22.79
CA ILE A 9 6.73 -22.21 -22.24
C ILE A 9 6.99 -22.14 -20.74
N VAL A 10 7.87 -21.24 -20.29
CA VAL A 10 8.14 -21.02 -18.85
C VAL A 10 6.86 -20.60 -18.11
N ALA A 11 6.08 -19.69 -18.68
CA ALA A 11 4.81 -19.25 -18.09
C ALA A 11 3.81 -20.42 -17.96
N ILE A 12 3.70 -21.29 -18.96
CA ILE A 12 2.84 -22.47 -18.90
C ILE A 12 3.32 -23.44 -17.82
N VAL A 13 4.62 -23.74 -17.75
CA VAL A 13 5.16 -24.63 -16.72
C VAL A 13 4.91 -24.07 -15.32
N ALA A 14 5.15 -22.76 -15.11
CA ALA A 14 4.83 -22.09 -13.86
C ALA A 14 3.34 -22.18 -13.54
N LEU A 15 2.46 -21.96 -14.51
CA LEU A 15 1.01 -22.05 -14.31
C LEU A 15 0.55 -23.47 -13.96
N VAL A 16 1.22 -24.52 -14.45
CA VAL A 16 0.95 -25.92 -14.08
C VAL A 16 1.43 -26.22 -12.66
N LEU A 17 2.63 -25.78 -12.29
CA LEU A 17 3.20 -26.02 -10.94
C LEU A 17 2.46 -25.24 -9.85
N PHE A 18 2.17 -23.97 -10.11
CA PHE A 18 1.49 -23.09 -9.15
C PHE A 18 -0.03 -23.16 -9.26
N GLY A 19 -0.59 -23.54 -10.40
CA GLY A 19 -2.02 -23.52 -10.68
C GLY A 19 -2.55 -22.12 -11.03
N GLY A 20 -3.52 -22.06 -11.96
CA GLY A 20 -4.08 -20.80 -12.46
C GLY A 20 -4.73 -19.89 -11.41
N SER A 21 -5.10 -20.43 -10.24
CA SER A 21 -5.68 -19.65 -9.13
C SER A 21 -4.64 -18.99 -8.22
N GLN A 22 -3.38 -19.45 -8.21
CA GLN A 22 -2.36 -18.93 -7.28
C GLN A 22 -1.69 -17.66 -7.79
N LEU A 23 -1.47 -17.54 -9.11
CA LEU A 23 -0.95 -16.31 -9.73
C LEU A 23 -1.78 -15.05 -9.42
N PRO A 24 -3.11 -15.03 -9.62
CA PRO A 24 -3.93 -13.85 -9.30
C PRO A 24 -3.98 -13.57 -7.79
N LYS A 25 -3.92 -14.61 -6.96
CA LYS A 25 -3.91 -14.48 -5.50
C LYS A 25 -2.61 -13.86 -5.00
N LEU A 26 -1.48 -14.31 -5.52
CA LEU A 26 -0.15 -13.72 -5.25
C LEU A 26 -0.07 -12.28 -5.74
N ALA A 27 -0.55 -11.99 -6.95
CA ALA A 27 -0.56 -10.64 -7.50
C ALA A 27 -1.41 -9.68 -6.66
N LYS A 28 -2.59 -10.12 -6.20
CA LYS A 28 -3.47 -9.33 -5.34
C LYS A 28 -2.83 -9.06 -3.97
N ASN A 29 -2.24 -10.07 -3.33
CA ASN A 29 -1.56 -9.90 -2.05
C ASN A 29 -0.32 -9.00 -2.16
N LEU A 30 0.51 -9.21 -3.18
CA LEU A 30 1.71 -8.39 -3.42
C LEU A 30 1.34 -6.95 -3.78
N GLY A 31 0.29 -6.76 -4.59
CA GLY A 31 -0.23 -5.44 -4.96
C GLY A 31 -0.77 -4.67 -3.77
N SER A 32 -1.53 -5.34 -2.88
CA SER A 32 -1.98 -4.75 -1.62
C SER A 32 -0.80 -4.36 -0.73
N ALA A 33 0.18 -5.24 -0.55
CA ALA A 33 1.37 -4.95 0.26
C ALA A 33 2.19 -3.78 -0.32
N GLN A 34 2.43 -3.76 -1.64
CA GLN A 34 3.09 -2.65 -2.33
C GLN A 34 2.32 -1.33 -2.16
N LYS A 35 0.99 -1.36 -2.26
CA LYS A 35 0.13 -0.18 -2.10
C LYS A 35 0.23 0.40 -0.69
N GLU A 36 0.12 -0.45 0.33
CA GLU A 36 0.24 -0.04 1.74
C GLU A 36 1.65 0.45 2.06
N PHE A 37 2.69 -0.23 1.56
CA PHE A 37 4.08 0.20 1.71
C PHE A 37 4.32 1.58 1.09
N LYS A 38 3.84 1.80 -0.14
CA LYS A 38 3.98 3.10 -0.82
C LYS A 38 3.18 4.20 -0.13
N LYS A 39 2.01 3.88 0.42
CA LYS A 39 1.20 4.80 1.23
C LYS A 39 1.95 5.20 2.51
N GLY A 40 2.45 4.24 3.28
CA GLY A 40 3.21 4.53 4.51
C GLY A 40 4.49 5.33 4.26
N LEU A 41 5.18 5.09 3.14
CA LEU A 41 6.32 5.91 2.72
C LEU A 41 5.96 7.34 2.29
N ALA A 42 4.73 7.57 1.81
CA ALA A 42 4.25 8.90 1.44
C ALA A 42 3.80 9.66 2.69
N GLU A 43 3.00 9.03 3.55
CA GLU A 43 2.55 9.61 4.83
C GLU A 43 3.74 9.97 5.73
N GLY A 44 4.74 9.08 5.84
CA GLY A 44 5.95 9.36 6.62
C GLY A 44 6.85 10.46 6.04
N LYS A 45 6.64 10.87 4.78
CA LYS A 45 7.32 12.03 4.19
C LYS A 45 6.53 13.32 4.37
N GLU A 46 5.20 13.25 4.42
CA GLU A 46 4.34 14.41 4.72
C GLU A 46 4.36 14.79 6.22
N ASP A 47 4.56 13.83 7.12
CA ASP A 47 4.67 14.07 8.58
C ASP A 47 5.95 14.83 8.98
N GLU A 48 6.98 14.91 8.13
CA GLU A 48 8.16 15.76 8.39
C GLU A 48 7.94 17.23 7.98
N GLU A 49 6.86 17.57 7.27
CA GLU A 49 6.59 18.93 6.77
C GLU A 49 5.40 19.65 7.44
N THR A 50 4.68 19.04 8.40
CA THR A 50 3.58 19.73 9.10
C THR A 50 3.69 19.63 10.62
N PRO A 51 3.89 20.74 11.36
CA PRO A 51 3.65 20.74 12.79
C PRO A 51 2.14 20.62 12.99
N SER A 52 1.71 19.49 13.52
CA SER A 52 0.52 19.28 14.36
C SER A 52 -0.34 20.53 14.58
N ALA A 53 -1.37 20.69 13.76
CA ALA A 53 -2.49 21.59 14.02
C ALA A 53 -3.81 20.82 13.86
N SER A 54 -4.02 19.80 14.68
CA SER A 54 -5.37 19.39 15.03
C SER A 54 -5.40 18.77 16.42
N GLY A 55 -5.75 19.62 17.37
CA GLY A 55 -5.95 19.29 18.78
C GLY A 55 -6.72 20.42 19.45
N THR A 56 -7.91 20.75 18.95
CA THR A 56 -8.89 21.53 19.72
C THR A 56 -9.77 20.53 20.47
N PRO A 57 -9.81 20.61 21.80
CA PRO A 57 -11.08 20.91 22.44
C PRO A 57 -10.88 21.94 23.55
N ALA A 58 -11.06 23.22 23.23
CA ALA A 58 -11.29 24.28 24.22
C ALA A 58 -12.77 24.70 24.12
N ALA A 59 -13.63 23.83 24.64
CA ALA A 59 -14.96 24.20 25.09
C ALA A 59 -14.99 23.99 26.61
N SER A 60 -15.58 24.94 27.34
CA SER A 60 -15.51 25.15 28.81
C SER A 60 -14.14 25.73 29.21
N GLU A 61 -14.00 26.94 29.76
CA GLU A 61 -14.75 27.52 30.89
C GLU A 61 -14.79 29.05 30.77
N THR A 62 -15.98 29.65 30.93
CA THR A 62 -16.11 31.05 31.31
C THR A 62 -16.10 31.10 32.83
N PRO A 63 -15.09 31.70 33.47
CA PRO A 63 -15.33 32.40 34.72
C PRO A 63 -14.60 33.74 34.68
N SER A 64 -15.32 34.79 34.26
CA SER A 64 -14.91 36.16 34.55
C SER A 64 -15.94 36.70 35.53
N ASP A 65 -15.68 36.42 36.81
CA ASP A 65 -16.44 36.89 37.97
C ASP A 65 -15.76 38.16 38.53
N ASN A 66 -16.59 39.21 38.70
CA ASN A 66 -16.45 40.44 39.49
C ASN A 66 -15.32 41.45 39.19
#